data_AF-A0A1F9AZG3-F1
#
_entry.id   AF-A0A1F9AZG3-F1
#
_cell.length_a   1.000
_cell.length_b   1.000
_cell.length_c   1.000
_cell.angle_alpha   90.00
_cell.angle_beta   90.00
_cell.angle_gamma   90.00
#
_symmetry.space_group_name_H-M   'P 1'
#
loop_
_entity.id
_entity.type
_entity.pdbx_description
1 polymer ?
#
loop_
_entity_poly.entity_id
_entity_poly.type
_entity_poly.pdbx_seq_one_letter_code
_entity_poly.pdbx_strand_id
1 'polypeptide(L)'
;MSVKYSHEEFFKLAIVRLRNTSKSSGIHTVYSGFNQAFREYFKEDPIKVTQELASDGKIELRPVKGGVMIYLPGEAPQRVDSGKKVLSKILKEPPETEKGLVDKVLREIAPKGPKKFPEDFLGKEEEYDEMFTIETPGTPLQLDPNSQTTIISPKRFFKYEARNPSEAKYIIYACEIGQKKVKIPKDNFAVLKAVTGYEKYCHEIAEQCFSLFIKYTNDEEVSELLTKEVGQKLGLKAIRN
;
A
#
# COMPACT_ATOMS: atom_id res chain seq x y z
N MET A 1 -54.15 -24.62 -1.24
CA MET A 1 -54.22 -23.29 -0.58
C MET A 1 -52.92 -22.58 -0.91
N SER A 2 -52.94 -21.43 -1.60
CA SER A 2 -51.69 -20.71 -1.88
C SER A 2 -51.28 -19.98 -0.61
N VAL A 3 -50.22 -20.48 0.03
CA VAL A 3 -49.63 -19.81 1.19
C VAL A 3 -48.94 -18.55 0.65
N LYS A 4 -49.55 -17.38 0.89
CA LYS A 4 -48.87 -16.10 0.66
C LYS A 4 -47.85 -15.90 1.79
N TYR A 5 -46.58 -15.76 1.43
CA TYR A 5 -45.55 -15.40 2.39
C TYR A 5 -45.77 -13.97 2.86
N SER A 6 -45.57 -13.73 4.16
CA SER A 6 -45.39 -12.38 4.68
C SER A 6 -44.09 -11.76 4.16
N HIS A 7 -43.95 -10.45 4.30
CA HIS A 7 -42.71 -9.75 3.95
C HIS A 7 -41.50 -10.37 4.66
N GLU A 8 -41.58 -10.57 5.98
CA GLU A 8 -40.48 -11.16 6.77
C GLU A 8 -40.08 -12.55 6.26
N GLU A 9 -41.06 -13.44 6.03
CA GLU A 9 -40.80 -14.79 5.55
C GLU A 9 -40.18 -14.79 4.14
N PHE A 10 -40.67 -13.91 3.26
CA PHE A 10 -40.12 -13.77 1.92
C PHE A 10 -38.65 -13.35 1.94
N PHE A 11 -38.29 -12.38 2.77
CA PHE A 11 -36.90 -11.92 2.92
C PHE A 11 -36.00 -13.02 3.48
N LYS A 12 -36.42 -13.70 4.55
CA LYS A 12 -35.66 -14.81 5.13
C LYS A 12 -35.44 -15.94 4.12
N LEU A 13 -36.49 -16.31 3.39
CA LEU A 13 -36.43 -17.34 2.36
C LEU A 13 -35.48 -16.94 1.22
N ALA A 14 -35.55 -15.68 0.77
CA ALA A 14 -34.69 -15.16 -0.28
C ALA A 14 -33.22 -15.16 0.14
N ILE A 15 -32.89 -14.69 1.35
CA ILE A 15 -31.51 -14.69 1.85
C ILE A 15 -30.97 -16.13 1.87
N VAL A 16 -31.72 -17.09 2.44
CA VAL A 16 -31.26 -18.47 2.54
C VAL A 16 -31.08 -19.14 1.17
N ARG A 17 -31.98 -18.87 0.22
CA ARG A 17 -31.97 -19.53 -1.11
C ARG A 17 -31.01 -18.89 -2.12
N LEU A 18 -30.81 -17.57 -2.04
CA LEU A 18 -30.04 -16.82 -3.03
C LEU A 18 -28.61 -16.52 -2.56
N ARG A 19 -28.31 -16.69 -1.26
CA ARG A 19 -26.94 -16.46 -0.76
C ARG A 19 -25.98 -17.51 -1.30
N ASN A 20 -24.79 -17.05 -1.61
CA ASN A 20 -23.64 -17.91 -1.80
C ASN A 20 -22.75 -17.81 -0.55
N THR A 21 -22.88 -18.80 0.33
CA THR A 21 -22.18 -18.83 1.63
C THR A 21 -20.65 -18.82 1.51
N SER A 22 -20.09 -19.24 0.36
CA SER A 22 -18.65 -19.11 0.09
C SER A 22 -18.18 -17.66 -0.15
N LYS A 23 -19.11 -16.73 -0.44
CA LYS A 23 -18.80 -15.33 -0.75
C LYS A 23 -19.37 -14.35 0.28
N SER A 24 -20.59 -14.60 0.78
CA SER A 24 -21.27 -13.71 1.71
C SER A 24 -22.40 -14.45 2.44
N SER A 25 -22.62 -14.10 3.71
CA SER A 25 -23.76 -14.56 4.52
C SER A 25 -25.11 -13.95 4.08
N GLY A 26 -25.08 -12.82 3.37
CA GLY A 26 -26.25 -12.11 2.83
C GLY A 26 -26.28 -12.01 1.31
N ILE A 27 -27.28 -11.30 0.79
CA ILE A 27 -27.53 -11.12 -0.66
C ILE A 27 -27.61 -9.66 -1.07
N HIS A 28 -27.18 -9.35 -2.30
CA HIS A 28 -27.30 -8.00 -2.87
C HIS A 28 -28.69 -7.81 -3.47
N THR A 29 -29.44 -6.78 -3.06
CA THR A 29 -30.86 -6.59 -3.47
C THR A 29 -31.08 -6.45 -4.98
N VAL A 30 -30.13 -5.83 -5.70
CA VAL A 30 -30.16 -5.73 -7.17
C VAL A 30 -29.61 -6.99 -7.85
N TYR A 31 -28.33 -7.33 -7.64
CA TYR A 31 -27.66 -8.40 -8.40
C TYR A 31 -28.17 -9.82 -8.11
N SER A 32 -28.83 -10.07 -6.98
CA SER A 32 -29.47 -11.37 -6.72
C SER A 32 -30.81 -11.54 -7.44
N GLY A 33 -31.33 -10.50 -8.10
CA GLY A 33 -32.68 -10.49 -8.65
C GLY A 33 -33.78 -10.29 -7.60
N PHE A 34 -33.42 -10.12 -6.32
CA PHE A 34 -34.37 -9.99 -5.21
C PHE A 34 -35.41 -8.88 -5.43
N ASN A 35 -34.98 -7.69 -5.83
CA ASN A 35 -35.90 -6.56 -6.05
C ASN A 35 -36.92 -6.83 -7.16
N GLN A 36 -36.53 -7.55 -8.21
CA GLN A 36 -37.44 -7.91 -9.29
C GLN A 36 -38.46 -8.95 -8.78
N ALA A 37 -37.97 -10.01 -8.12
CA ALA A 37 -38.83 -11.05 -7.55
C ALA A 37 -39.83 -10.49 -6.52
N PHE A 38 -39.40 -9.53 -5.70
CA PHE A 38 -40.27 -8.87 -4.72
C PHE A 38 -41.40 -8.09 -5.40
N ARG A 39 -41.07 -7.27 -6.41
CA ARG A 39 -42.07 -6.52 -7.18
C ARG A 39 -43.03 -7.44 -7.91
N GLU A 40 -42.54 -8.56 -8.44
CA GLU A 40 -43.38 -9.55 -9.12
C GLU A 40 -44.37 -10.21 -8.17
N TYR A 41 -43.94 -10.54 -6.95
CA TYR A 41 -44.74 -11.25 -5.95
C TYR A 41 -45.74 -10.34 -5.21
N PHE A 42 -45.28 -9.19 -4.70
CA PHE A 42 -46.10 -8.29 -3.87
C PHE A 42 -46.74 -7.13 -4.64
N LYS A 43 -46.26 -6.81 -5.86
CA LYS A 43 -46.67 -5.63 -6.63
C LYS A 43 -46.42 -4.30 -5.90
N GLU A 44 -45.44 -4.28 -5.01
CA GLU A 44 -45.05 -3.14 -4.17
C GLU A 44 -43.57 -2.78 -4.34
N ASP A 45 -43.16 -1.58 -3.92
CA ASP A 45 -41.77 -1.16 -3.98
C ASP A 45 -40.97 -1.74 -2.79
N PRO A 46 -39.92 -2.57 -3.03
CA PRO A 46 -39.16 -3.22 -1.96
C PRO A 46 -38.45 -2.26 -1.02
N ILE A 47 -38.19 -1.01 -1.43
CA ILE A 47 -37.37 -0.07 -0.65
C ILE A 47 -38.01 0.23 0.71
N LYS A 48 -39.30 0.56 0.73
CA LYS A 48 -40.02 0.90 1.98
C LYS A 48 -40.05 -0.28 2.94
N VAL A 49 -40.46 -1.44 2.45
CA VAL A 49 -40.54 -2.68 3.23
C VAL A 49 -39.16 -3.11 3.76
N THR A 50 -38.11 -2.97 2.94
CA THR A 50 -36.73 -3.28 3.37
C THR A 50 -36.29 -2.37 4.52
N GLN A 51 -36.62 -1.07 4.47
CA GLN A 51 -36.29 -0.12 5.52
C GLN A 51 -37.07 -0.38 6.80
N GLU A 52 -38.37 -0.69 6.69
CA GLU A 52 -39.23 -1.05 7.83
C GLU A 52 -38.73 -2.32 8.52
N LEU A 53 -38.52 -3.41 7.78
CA LEU A 53 -38.00 -4.67 8.33
C LEU A 53 -36.62 -4.51 8.97
N ALA A 54 -35.78 -3.63 8.44
CA ALA A 54 -34.49 -3.33 9.03
C ALA A 54 -34.60 -2.52 10.33
N SER A 55 -35.51 -1.54 10.36
CA SER A 55 -35.82 -0.76 11.56
C SER A 55 -36.38 -1.64 12.68
N ASP A 56 -37.17 -2.65 12.31
CA ASP A 56 -37.75 -3.63 13.24
C ASP A 56 -36.76 -4.73 13.66
N GLY A 57 -35.51 -4.68 13.18
CA GLY A 57 -34.48 -5.67 13.48
C GLY A 57 -34.75 -7.07 12.90
N LYS A 58 -35.67 -7.18 11.94
CA LYS A 58 -36.01 -8.45 11.27
C LYS A 58 -34.98 -8.86 10.23
N ILE A 59 -34.25 -7.89 9.68
CA ILE A 59 -33.12 -8.06 8.77
C ILE A 59 -32.04 -7.02 9.09
N GLU A 60 -30.82 -7.25 8.62
CA GLU A 60 -29.73 -6.26 8.70
C GLU A 60 -29.35 -5.73 7.32
N LEU A 61 -29.02 -4.44 7.23
CA LEU A 61 -28.66 -3.76 5.99
C LEU A 61 -27.19 -3.31 6.00
N ARG A 62 -26.50 -3.48 4.87
CA ARG A 62 -25.21 -2.83 4.60
C ARG A 62 -25.24 -2.09 3.26
N PRO A 63 -25.04 -0.76 3.26
CA PRO A 63 -24.89 0.00 2.02
C PRO A 63 -23.68 -0.50 1.23
N VAL A 64 -23.84 -0.70 -0.07
CA VAL A 64 -22.78 -1.10 -0.99
C VAL A 64 -22.92 -0.35 -2.31
N LYS A 65 -21.91 -0.43 -3.18
CA LYS A 65 -21.96 0.22 -4.50
C LYS A 65 -23.13 -0.33 -5.32
N GLY A 66 -24.11 0.52 -5.67
CA GLY A 66 -25.24 0.15 -6.52
C GLY A 66 -26.42 -0.52 -5.82
N GLY A 67 -26.46 -0.51 -4.48
CA GLY A 67 -27.61 -1.03 -3.73
C GLY A 67 -27.33 -1.26 -2.25
N VAL A 68 -28.00 -2.27 -1.70
CA VAL A 68 -27.84 -2.68 -0.30
C VAL A 68 -27.70 -4.19 -0.23
N MET A 69 -26.85 -4.66 0.66
CA MET A 69 -26.79 -6.06 1.07
C MET A 69 -27.77 -6.28 2.22
N ILE A 70 -28.61 -7.31 2.10
CA ILE A 70 -29.54 -7.75 3.14
C ILE A 70 -29.02 -9.04 3.79
N TYR A 71 -29.11 -9.11 5.12
CA TYR A 71 -28.64 -10.23 5.95
C TYR A 71 -29.70 -10.66 6.95
N LEU A 72 -29.59 -11.90 7.43
CA LEU A 72 -30.33 -12.30 8.63
C LEU A 72 -29.78 -11.55 9.86
N PRO A 73 -30.59 -11.32 10.89
CA PRO A 73 -30.13 -10.71 12.14
C PRO A 73 -28.94 -11.46 12.72
N GLY A 74 -27.86 -10.75 13.04
CA GLY A 74 -26.62 -11.27 13.58
C GLY A 74 -25.65 -11.86 12.55
N GLU A 75 -26.04 -12.02 11.29
CA GLU A 75 -25.17 -12.58 10.24
C GLU A 75 -24.47 -11.51 9.38
N ALA A 76 -24.81 -10.23 9.54
CA ALA A 76 -24.12 -9.19 8.80
C ALA A 76 -22.66 -9.10 9.24
N PRO A 77 -21.72 -8.88 8.32
CA PRO A 77 -20.34 -8.63 8.70
C PRO A 77 -20.32 -7.43 9.66
N GLN A 78 -19.64 -7.60 10.79
CA GLN A 78 -19.43 -6.50 11.72
C GLN A 78 -18.76 -5.38 10.93
N ARG A 79 -19.38 -4.21 10.94
CA ARG A 79 -18.71 -3.00 10.51
C ARG A 79 -17.44 -2.90 11.35
N VAL A 80 -16.28 -2.99 10.71
CA VAL A 80 -15.07 -2.28 11.15
C VAL A 80 -15.32 -0.78 10.99
N ASP A 81 -16.44 -0.29 11.53
CA ASP A 81 -16.68 1.13 11.67
C ASP A 81 -15.85 1.54 12.87
N SER A 82 -14.79 2.28 12.60
CA SER A 82 -14.80 3.67 12.99
C SER A 82 -13.53 4.28 12.45
N GLY A 83 -13.64 5.45 11.84
CA GLY A 83 -12.50 6.32 11.58
C GLY A 83 -11.57 6.47 12.80
N LYS A 84 -12.02 6.20 14.04
CA LYS A 84 -11.17 6.04 15.24
C LYS A 84 -10.10 4.94 15.14
N LYS A 85 -10.37 3.78 14.52
CA LYS A 85 -9.39 2.70 14.36
C LYS A 85 -8.34 3.06 13.30
N VAL A 86 -8.77 3.73 12.23
CA VAL A 86 -7.90 4.29 11.18
C VAL A 86 -7.09 5.49 11.70
N LEU A 87 -7.73 6.44 12.39
CA LEU A 87 -7.05 7.53 13.12
C LEU A 87 -6.10 6.98 14.17
N SER A 88 -6.45 5.91 14.89
CA SER A 88 -5.51 5.29 15.83
C SER A 88 -4.38 4.54 15.14
N LYS A 89 -4.56 4.04 13.91
CA LYS A 89 -3.48 3.49 13.07
C LYS A 89 -2.60 4.59 12.45
N ILE A 90 -3.15 5.78 12.21
CA ILE A 90 -2.44 6.96 11.70
C ILE A 90 -1.71 7.71 12.83
N LEU A 91 -2.29 7.75 14.04
CA LEU A 91 -1.82 8.54 15.19
C LEU A 91 -1.05 7.73 16.24
N LYS A 92 -1.11 6.40 16.22
CA LYS A 92 -0.23 5.58 17.08
C LYS A 92 1.01 5.23 16.28
N GLU A 93 2.16 5.62 16.80
CA GLU A 93 3.40 4.90 16.52
C GLU A 93 3.15 3.40 16.73
N PRO A 94 3.78 2.51 15.93
CA PRO A 94 3.52 1.09 15.98
C PRO A 94 3.55 0.60 17.43
N PRO A 95 2.58 -0.23 17.87
CA PRO A 95 2.56 -0.76 19.24
C PRO A 95 3.94 -1.30 19.60
N GLU A 96 4.35 -1.20 20.86
CA GLU A 96 5.72 -1.55 21.29
C GLU A 96 6.15 -2.97 20.84
N THR A 97 5.19 -3.87 20.60
CA THR A 97 5.38 -5.19 19.97
C THR A 97 5.85 -5.13 18.51
N GLU A 98 5.40 -4.18 17.71
CA GLU A 98 5.78 -3.98 16.30
C GLU A 98 7.11 -3.23 16.16
N LYS A 99 7.42 -2.26 17.02
CA LYS A 99 8.76 -1.64 17.07
C LYS A 99 9.85 -2.69 17.36
N GLY A 100 9.58 -3.60 18.30
CA GLY A 100 10.50 -4.71 18.60
C GLY A 100 10.68 -5.66 17.41
N LEU A 101 9.65 -5.86 16.58
CA LEU A 101 9.74 -6.64 15.34
C LEU A 101 10.64 -5.96 14.30
N VAL A 102 10.49 -4.65 14.11
CA VAL A 102 11.35 -3.89 13.18
C VAL A 102 12.82 -3.99 13.60
N ASP A 103 13.13 -3.76 14.88
CA ASP A 103 14.50 -3.85 15.38
C ASP A 103 15.06 -5.28 15.29
N LYS A 104 14.22 -6.29 15.49
CA LYS A 104 14.60 -7.70 15.34
C LYS A 104 14.94 -8.03 13.88
N VAL A 105 14.09 -7.65 12.93
CA VAL A 105 14.29 -7.86 11.49
C VAL A 105 15.52 -7.09 11.01
N LEU A 106 15.74 -5.85 11.48
CA LEU A 106 16.92 -5.06 11.16
C LEU A 106 18.22 -5.76 11.57
N ARG A 107 18.27 -6.36 12.76
CA ARG A 107 19.45 -7.11 13.24
C ARG A 107 19.70 -8.38 12.42
N GLU A 108 18.65 -9.00 11.90
CA GLU A 108 18.74 -10.21 11.09
C GLU A 108 19.24 -9.91 9.67
N ILE A 109 18.69 -8.87 9.04
CA ILE A 109 18.97 -8.55 7.63
C ILE A 109 20.22 -7.69 7.46
N ALA A 110 20.44 -6.70 8.34
CA ALA A 110 21.53 -5.74 8.22
C ALA A 110 22.33 -5.60 9.53
N PRO A 111 22.98 -6.69 10.02
CA PRO A 111 23.70 -6.68 11.30
C PRO A 111 24.86 -5.68 11.36
N LYS A 112 25.46 -5.34 10.21
CA LYS A 112 26.55 -4.36 10.07
C LYS A 112 26.08 -2.99 9.55
N GLY A 113 24.77 -2.79 9.47
CA GLY A 113 24.17 -1.63 8.80
C GLY A 113 23.99 -1.82 7.29
N PRO A 114 23.26 -0.91 6.63
CA PRO A 114 23.02 -0.98 5.20
C PRO A 114 24.27 -0.60 4.41
N LYS A 115 24.43 -1.19 3.22
CA LYS A 115 25.41 -0.73 2.24
C LYS A 115 25.11 0.72 1.83
N LYS A 116 26.16 1.53 1.73
CA LYS A 116 26.12 2.94 1.37
C LYS A 116 26.34 3.12 -0.12
N PHE A 117 25.59 4.05 -0.68
CA PHE A 117 25.75 4.47 -2.05
C PHE A 117 26.43 5.85 -2.09
N PRO A 118 27.40 6.07 -2.98
CA PRO A 118 27.85 5.17 -4.05
C PRO A 118 28.98 4.20 -3.66
N GLU A 119 29.57 4.32 -2.48
CA GLU A 119 30.85 3.70 -2.11
C GLU A 119 30.86 2.16 -2.19
N ASP A 120 29.79 1.50 -1.75
CA ASP A 120 29.72 0.02 -1.76
C ASP A 120 29.29 -0.57 -3.12
N PHE A 121 28.97 0.30 -4.08
CA PHE A 121 28.42 -0.10 -5.40
C PHE A 121 29.32 0.36 -6.56
N LEU A 122 30.21 1.31 -6.32
CA LEU A 122 31.32 1.63 -7.20
C LEU A 122 32.55 0.79 -6.86
N GLY A 123 33.40 0.57 -7.88
CA GLY A 123 34.76 0.07 -7.68
C GLY A 123 35.64 1.12 -7.00
N LYS A 124 36.94 0.84 -6.91
CA LYS A 124 37.89 1.81 -6.34
C LYS A 124 37.91 3.08 -7.20
N GLU A 125 38.00 4.27 -6.59
CA GLU A 125 38.06 5.54 -7.33
C GLU A 125 39.20 5.55 -8.37
N GLU A 126 40.29 4.82 -8.11
CA GLU A 126 41.46 4.65 -8.99
C GLU A 126 41.17 3.85 -10.28
N GLU A 127 40.04 3.13 -10.35
CA GLU A 127 39.61 2.38 -11.54
C GLU A 127 38.91 3.27 -12.58
N TYR A 128 38.65 4.54 -12.24
CA TYR A 128 37.95 5.48 -13.11
C TYR A 128 38.90 6.58 -13.59
N ASP A 129 39.17 6.60 -14.90
CA ASP A 129 40.09 7.57 -15.51
C ASP A 129 39.64 9.03 -15.30
N GLU A 130 38.32 9.29 -15.27
CA GLU A 130 37.78 10.63 -15.11
C GLU A 130 36.47 10.67 -14.29
N MET A 131 36.48 11.49 -13.23
CA MET A 131 35.32 11.82 -12.40
C MET A 131 35.01 13.31 -12.54
N PHE A 132 33.72 13.68 -12.54
CA PHE A 132 33.31 15.08 -12.47
C PHE A 132 32.51 15.34 -11.20
N THR A 133 32.49 16.59 -10.75
CA THR A 133 31.80 17.01 -9.53
C THR A 133 30.68 17.97 -9.88
N ILE A 134 29.50 17.72 -9.32
CA ILE A 134 28.37 18.64 -9.37
C ILE A 134 28.16 19.30 -8.02
N GLU A 135 27.70 20.54 -8.02
CA GLU A 135 27.25 21.22 -6.80
C GLU A 135 25.77 20.91 -6.55
N THR A 136 25.45 20.62 -5.30
CA THR A 136 24.11 20.21 -4.88
C THR A 136 23.57 21.14 -3.78
N PRO A 137 22.25 21.35 -3.71
CA PRO A 137 21.65 22.35 -2.83
C PRO A 137 21.64 21.94 -1.34
N GLY A 138 22.22 20.79 -0.97
CA GLY A 138 22.16 20.24 0.38
C GLY A 138 20.76 19.80 0.83
N THR A 139 19.78 19.79 -0.08
CA THR A 139 18.39 19.34 0.16
C THR A 139 18.13 18.03 -0.56
N PRO A 140 17.13 17.23 -0.13
CA PRO A 140 16.73 16.03 -0.86
C PRO A 140 16.44 16.35 -2.32
N LEU A 141 16.84 15.48 -3.23
CA LEU A 141 16.60 15.60 -4.67
C LEU A 141 15.57 14.57 -5.12
N GLN A 142 14.82 14.89 -6.17
CA GLN A 142 13.83 14.01 -6.78
C GLN A 142 13.85 14.15 -8.30
N LEU A 143 13.40 13.13 -9.02
CA LEU A 143 13.19 13.22 -10.47
C LEU A 143 12.04 14.18 -10.78
N ASP A 144 12.14 14.87 -11.91
CA ASP A 144 11.00 15.61 -12.46
C ASP A 144 9.90 14.62 -12.90
N PRO A 145 8.62 14.85 -12.58
CA PRO A 145 7.54 13.94 -12.99
C PRO A 145 7.41 13.76 -14.51
N ASN A 146 7.92 14.72 -15.30
CA ASN A 146 7.81 14.71 -16.76
C ASN A 146 9.12 14.28 -17.45
N SER A 147 10.19 14.00 -16.69
CA SER A 147 11.50 13.65 -17.25
C SER A 147 12.26 12.67 -16.37
N GLN A 148 12.81 11.64 -17.00
CA GLN A 148 13.65 10.65 -16.31
C GLN A 148 15.12 11.10 -16.19
N THR A 149 15.50 12.21 -16.81
CA THR A 149 16.86 12.76 -16.82
C THR A 149 16.99 14.05 -16.01
N THR A 150 15.87 14.71 -15.73
CA THR A 150 15.86 15.96 -14.98
C THR A 150 15.73 15.72 -13.49
N ILE A 151 16.61 16.33 -12.70
CA ILE A 151 16.62 16.28 -11.24
C ILE A 151 16.23 17.64 -10.69
N ILE A 152 15.33 17.67 -9.72
CA ILE A 152 14.84 18.90 -9.10
C ILE A 152 14.90 18.81 -7.57
N SER A 153 15.07 19.96 -6.93
CA SER A 153 14.78 20.11 -5.49
C SER A 153 13.27 20.19 -5.24
N PRO A 154 12.76 19.86 -4.04
CA PRO A 154 11.35 19.96 -3.68
C PRO A 154 10.74 21.34 -3.93
N LYS A 155 11.52 22.40 -3.67
CA LYS A 155 11.11 23.80 -3.91
C LYS A 155 11.47 24.30 -5.31
N ARG A 156 11.99 23.43 -6.19
CA ARG A 156 12.37 23.70 -7.59
C ARG A 156 13.40 24.83 -7.82
N PHE A 157 14.13 25.25 -6.78
CA PHE A 157 15.22 26.23 -6.92
C PHE A 157 16.47 25.64 -7.57
N PHE A 158 16.66 24.34 -7.41
CA PHE A 158 17.69 23.58 -8.10
C PHE A 158 17.05 22.71 -9.19
N LYS A 159 17.66 22.75 -10.38
CA LYS A 159 17.35 21.88 -11.53
C LYS A 159 18.68 21.46 -12.18
N TYR A 160 18.83 20.18 -12.44
CA TYR A 160 19.98 19.61 -13.16
C TYR A 160 19.49 18.66 -14.24
N GLU A 161 20.05 18.75 -15.44
CA GLU A 161 19.74 17.85 -16.55
C GLU A 161 20.86 16.82 -16.69
N ALA A 162 20.57 15.57 -16.37
CA ALA A 162 21.53 14.48 -16.48
C ALA A 162 21.66 13.98 -17.92
N ARG A 163 22.82 13.41 -18.27
CA ARG A 163 23.05 12.86 -19.61
C ARG A 163 22.16 11.66 -19.93
N ASN A 164 21.74 10.92 -18.91
CA ASN A 164 20.90 9.73 -19.02
C ASN A 164 20.17 9.45 -17.69
N PRO A 165 19.15 8.57 -17.68
CA PRO A 165 18.39 8.27 -16.47
C PRO A 165 19.21 7.64 -15.34
N SER A 166 20.28 6.90 -15.68
CA SER A 166 21.15 6.28 -14.68
C SER A 166 21.96 7.32 -13.92
N GLU A 167 22.48 8.33 -14.62
CA GLU A 167 23.15 9.46 -13.98
C GLU A 167 22.19 10.24 -13.08
N ALA A 168 20.94 10.46 -13.51
CA ALA A 168 19.94 11.12 -12.70
C ALA A 168 19.69 10.36 -11.38
N LYS A 169 19.48 9.04 -11.48
CA LYS A 169 19.33 8.16 -10.31
C LYS A 169 20.57 8.14 -9.43
N TYR A 170 21.76 8.05 -10.03
CA TYR A 170 23.03 8.06 -9.32
C TYR A 170 23.15 9.30 -8.44
N ILE A 171 22.88 10.49 -8.98
CA ILE A 171 22.94 11.74 -8.23
C ILE A 171 21.96 11.73 -7.06
N ILE A 172 20.71 11.29 -7.29
CA ILE A 172 19.69 11.22 -6.24
C ILE A 172 20.12 10.25 -5.12
N TYR A 173 20.64 9.08 -5.48
CA TYR A 173 21.09 8.07 -4.53
C TYR A 173 22.33 8.51 -3.76
N ALA A 174 23.29 9.17 -4.41
CA ALA A 174 24.50 9.69 -3.79
C ALA A 174 24.27 10.94 -2.93
N CYS A 175 23.21 11.72 -3.17
CA CYS A 175 23.01 12.98 -2.46
C CYS A 175 22.53 12.79 -1.01
N GLU A 176 23.38 13.04 -0.01
CA GLU A 176 22.96 13.12 1.38
C GLU A 176 22.46 14.52 1.76
N ILE A 177 21.58 14.60 2.76
CA ILE A 177 21.12 15.89 3.29
C ILE A 177 22.33 16.64 3.88
N GLY A 178 22.53 17.89 3.46
CA GLY A 178 23.68 18.70 3.86
C GLY A 178 24.93 18.54 2.98
N GLN A 179 24.98 17.53 2.09
CA GLN A 179 26.06 17.39 1.13
C GLN A 179 25.93 18.42 0.00
N LYS A 180 27.03 19.12 -0.29
CA LYS A 180 27.08 20.20 -1.29
C LYS A 180 27.76 19.81 -2.60
N LYS A 181 28.41 18.65 -2.64
CA LYS A 181 29.18 18.17 -3.78
C LYS A 181 29.00 16.68 -3.96
N VAL A 182 28.72 16.24 -5.19
CA VAL A 182 28.61 14.82 -5.55
C VAL A 182 29.60 14.54 -6.68
N LYS A 183 30.45 13.53 -6.49
CA LYS A 183 31.37 13.02 -7.53
C LYS A 183 30.69 11.92 -8.34
N ILE A 184 30.85 11.97 -9.65
CA ILE A 184 30.20 11.05 -10.58
C ILE A 184 31.24 10.56 -11.61
N PRO A 185 31.34 9.25 -11.86
CA PRO A 185 32.16 8.73 -12.96
C PRO A 185 31.65 9.26 -14.30
N LYS A 186 32.58 9.65 -15.20
CA LYS A 186 32.19 9.98 -16.58
C LYS A 186 31.72 8.75 -17.35
N ASP A 187 32.23 7.57 -17.00
CA ASP A 187 31.82 6.29 -17.59
C ASP A 187 30.36 5.96 -17.26
N ASN A 188 29.54 5.93 -18.30
CA ASN A 188 28.12 5.60 -18.18
C ASN A 188 27.89 4.16 -17.75
N PHE A 189 28.80 3.24 -18.08
CA PHE A 189 28.65 1.84 -17.71
C PHE A 189 28.86 1.63 -16.21
N ALA A 190 29.90 2.26 -15.63
CA ALA A 190 30.10 2.30 -14.19
C ALA A 190 28.89 2.86 -13.43
N VAL A 191 28.36 3.99 -13.90
CA VAL A 191 27.16 4.63 -13.31
C VAL A 191 25.95 3.69 -13.37
N LEU A 192 25.68 3.09 -14.54
CA LEU A 192 24.57 2.14 -14.71
C LEU A 192 24.73 0.93 -13.78
N LYS A 193 25.93 0.34 -13.72
CA LYS A 193 26.23 -0.83 -12.89
C LYS A 193 26.05 -0.53 -11.41
N ALA A 194 26.51 0.63 -10.93
CA ALA A 194 26.34 1.04 -9.54
C ALA A 194 24.86 1.23 -9.20
N VAL A 195 24.11 1.95 -10.05
CA VAL A 195 22.67 2.20 -9.85
C VAL A 195 21.87 0.90 -9.84
N THR A 196 22.05 0.05 -10.85
CA THR A 196 21.35 -1.23 -10.94
C THR A 196 21.72 -2.17 -9.79
N GLY A 197 23.00 -2.18 -9.37
CA GLY A 197 23.44 -2.93 -8.20
C GLY A 197 22.77 -2.45 -6.91
N TYR A 198 22.64 -1.14 -6.72
CA TYR A 198 21.97 -0.55 -5.56
C TYR A 198 20.47 -0.80 -5.54
N GLU A 199 19.79 -0.65 -6.68
CA GLU A 199 18.36 -0.94 -6.81
C GLU A 199 18.07 -2.41 -6.52
N LYS A 200 18.89 -3.32 -7.07
CA LYS A 200 18.79 -4.76 -6.79
C LYS A 200 18.99 -5.04 -5.29
N TYR A 201 20.01 -4.45 -4.68
CA TYR A 201 20.24 -4.58 -3.23
C TYR A 201 19.04 -4.09 -2.40
N CYS A 202 18.49 -2.92 -2.73
CA CYS A 202 17.33 -2.38 -2.02
C CYS A 202 16.11 -3.30 -2.15
N HIS A 203 15.89 -3.86 -3.34
CA HIS A 203 14.81 -4.81 -3.59
C HIS A 203 15.00 -6.10 -2.79
N GLU A 204 16.19 -6.70 -2.81
CA GLU A 204 16.50 -7.91 -2.04
C GLU A 204 16.29 -7.70 -0.53
N ILE A 205 16.72 -6.54 0.00
CA ILE A 205 16.49 -6.18 1.40
C ILE A 205 14.99 -6.06 1.69
N ALA A 206 14.23 -5.40 0.81
CA ALA A 206 12.79 -5.25 0.96
C ALA A 206 12.06 -6.59 0.94
N GLU A 207 12.40 -7.49 0.01
CA GLU A 207 11.81 -8.84 -0.08
C GLU A 207 12.10 -9.68 1.15
N GLN A 208 13.33 -9.60 1.68
CA GLN A 208 13.70 -10.29 2.92
C GLN A 208 12.93 -9.74 4.12
N CYS A 209 12.80 -8.41 4.24
CA CYS A 209 12.02 -7.76 5.29
C CYS A 209 10.57 -8.22 5.23
N PHE A 210 9.95 -8.12 4.05
CA PHE A 210 8.57 -8.51 3.83
C PHE A 210 8.33 -9.98 4.15
N SER A 211 9.19 -10.86 3.68
CA SER A 211 9.11 -12.30 3.95
C SER A 211 9.19 -12.62 5.45
N LEU A 212 10.02 -11.89 6.21
CA LEU A 212 10.09 -12.04 7.67
C LEU A 212 8.85 -11.48 8.35
N PHE A 213 8.39 -10.29 7.97
CA PHE A 213 7.18 -9.70 8.56
C PHE A 213 5.93 -10.52 8.29
N ILE A 214 5.79 -11.11 7.10
CA ILE A 214 4.69 -12.02 6.78
C ILE A 214 4.71 -13.23 7.71
N LYS A 215 5.88 -13.83 7.93
CA LYS A 215 6.03 -14.96 8.85
C LYS A 215 5.65 -14.61 10.29
N TYR A 216 5.89 -13.37 10.72
CA TYR A 216 5.61 -12.93 12.09
C TYR A 216 4.18 -12.42 12.30
N THR A 217 3.62 -11.73 11.31
CA THR A 217 2.33 -11.02 11.43
C THR A 217 1.18 -11.78 10.77
N ASN A 218 1.47 -12.60 9.77
CA ASN A 218 0.51 -13.26 8.89
C ASN A 218 -0.49 -12.27 8.24
N ASP A 219 -0.08 -11.01 8.08
CA ASP A 219 -0.87 -9.92 7.53
C ASP A 219 -0.04 -9.19 6.48
N GLU A 220 -0.54 -9.16 5.25
CA GLU A 220 0.14 -8.60 4.09
C GLU A 220 0.28 -7.09 4.15
N GLU A 221 -0.77 -6.39 4.55
CA GLU A 221 -0.78 -4.92 4.65
C GLU A 221 0.18 -4.45 5.73
N VAL A 222 0.19 -5.13 6.89
CA VAL A 222 1.11 -4.82 7.99
C VAL A 222 2.55 -5.09 7.56
N SER A 223 2.81 -6.19 6.86
CA SER A 223 4.15 -6.53 6.39
C SER A 223 4.68 -5.55 5.37
N GLU A 224 3.84 -5.05 4.46
CA GLU A 224 4.20 -4.00 3.52
C GLU A 224 4.55 -2.69 4.25
N LEU A 225 3.74 -2.30 5.24
CA LEU A 225 3.95 -1.09 6.03
C LEU A 225 5.26 -1.15 6.82
N LEU A 226 5.53 -2.27 7.50
CA LEU A 226 6.76 -2.46 8.26
C LEU A 226 8.00 -2.53 7.36
N THR A 227 7.88 -3.11 6.17
CA THR A 227 8.95 -3.11 5.15
C THR A 227 9.28 -1.69 4.70
N LYS A 228 8.26 -0.85 4.47
CA LYS A 228 8.44 0.58 4.16
C LYS A 228 9.11 1.33 5.31
N GLU A 229 8.75 1.04 6.56
CA GLU A 229 9.39 1.63 7.74
C GLU A 229 10.88 1.25 7.84
N VAL A 230 11.22 -0.03 7.62
CA VAL A 230 12.62 -0.49 7.58
C VAL A 230 13.40 0.22 6.48
N GLY A 231 12.83 0.33 5.27
CA GLY A 231 13.46 1.05 4.18
C GLY A 231 13.76 2.52 4.52
N GLN A 232 12.85 3.20 5.21
CA GLN A 232 13.06 4.57 5.67
C GLN A 232 14.15 4.66 6.75
N LYS A 233 14.16 3.75 7.74
CA LYS A 233 15.19 3.71 8.79
C LYS A 233 16.58 3.42 8.24
N LEU A 234 16.68 2.56 7.23
CA LEU A 234 17.92 2.24 6.54
C LEU A 234 18.34 3.29 5.50
N GLY A 235 17.50 4.29 5.22
CA GLY A 235 17.79 5.31 4.22
C GLY A 235 17.80 4.78 2.78
N LEU A 236 17.07 3.69 2.49
CA LEU A 236 17.01 3.07 1.17
C LEU A 236 16.16 3.92 0.23
N LYS A 237 16.82 4.62 -0.69
CA LYS A 237 16.17 5.62 -1.56
C LYS A 237 15.42 5.01 -2.74
N ALA A 238 15.76 3.79 -3.14
CA ALA A 238 15.13 3.07 -4.25
C ALA A 238 13.78 2.41 -3.87
N ILE A 239 13.42 2.37 -2.58
CA ILE A 239 12.19 1.72 -2.09
C ILE A 239 10.98 2.67 -2.14
N ARG A 240 11.13 3.88 -2.70
CA ARG A 240 10.05 4.87 -2.73
C ARG A 240 9.06 4.62 -3.87
N ASN A 241 7.89 4.10 -3.46
CA ASN A 241 6.59 3.97 -4.13
C ASN A 241 6.55 3.21 -5.45
#